data_AF-A0A949Q8M9-F1
#
_entry.id   AF-A0A949Q8M9-F1
#
_cell.length_a   1.000
_cell.length_b   1.000
_cell.length_c   1.000
_cell.angle_alpha   90.00
_cell.angle_beta   90.00
_cell.angle_gamma   90.00
#
_symmetry.space_group_name_H-M   'P 1'
#
loop_
_entity.id
_entity.type
_entity.pdbx_description
1 polymer ?
#
loop_
_entity_poly.entity_id
_entity_poly.type
_entity_poly.pdbx_seq_one_letter_code
_entity_poly.pdbx_strand_id
1 'polypeptide(L)' 'MCAQWCGTCRDYQSLFAQLQAEFAPMTFVWVDVEDHADWVDPIEVENFPTLLMALGETPLFFGTLTPHVETLRRL' A
#
# COMPACT_ATOMS: atom_id res chain seq x y z
N MET A 1 -1.40 -0.15 -3.15
CA MET A 1 -2.12 0.25 -4.37
C MET A 1 -2.82 1.57 -4.12
N CYS A 2 -2.58 2.51 -5.00
CA CYS A 2 -3.02 3.90 -4.92
C CYS A 2 -3.36 4.46 -6.30
N ALA A 3 -3.94 5.65 -6.33
CA ALA A 3 -4.17 6.40 -7.55
C ALA A 3 -3.79 7.86 -7.33
N GLN A 4 -3.28 8.53 -8.37
CA GLN A 4 -2.78 9.90 -8.27
C GLN A 4 -3.87 10.90 -7.88
N TRP A 5 -5.11 10.67 -8.32
CA TRP A 5 -6.25 11.52 -8.00
C TRP A 5 -6.72 11.39 -6.53
N CYS A 6 -6.34 10.32 -5.82
CA CYS A 6 -6.73 10.10 -4.42
C CYS A 6 -5.92 10.98 -3.46
N GLY A 7 -6.60 11.88 -2.72
CA GLY A 7 -5.97 12.75 -1.73
C GLY A 7 -5.29 11.98 -0.59
N THR A 8 -5.98 10.99 -0.04
CA THR A 8 -5.47 10.14 1.03
C THR A 8 -4.22 9.35 0.60
N CYS A 9 -4.11 8.94 -0.66
CA CYS A 9 -2.91 8.32 -1.20
C CYS A 9 -1.70 9.26 -1.20
N ARG A 10 -1.89 10.53 -1.53
CA ARG A 10 -0.79 11.52 -1.49
C ARG A 10 -0.29 11.73 -0.06
N ASP A 11 -1.20 11.80 0.91
CA ASP A 11 -0.83 11.88 2.34
C ASP A 11 -0.06 10.62 2.79
N TYR A 12 -0.43 9.46 2.23
CA TYR A 12 0.18 8.18 2.55
C TYR A 12 1.64 8.05 2.08
N GLN A 13 2.04 8.72 1.00
CA GLN A 13 3.40 8.60 0.44
C GLN A 13 4.50 8.89 1.48
N SER A 14 4.31 9.94 2.29
CA SER A 14 5.29 10.32 3.31
C SER A 14 5.40 9.27 4.41
N LEU A 15 4.27 8.68 4.81
CA LEU A 15 4.23 7.59 5.79
C LEU A 15 4.87 6.31 5.24
N PHE A 16 4.58 5.98 3.98
CA PHE A 16 5.13 4.81 3.31
C PHE A 16 6.67 4.88 3.22
N ALA A 17 7.22 6.04 2.86
CA ALA A 17 8.67 6.27 2.83
C ALA A 17 9.33 6.15 4.22
N GLN A 18 8.66 6.64 5.27
CA GLN A 18 9.15 6.50 6.65
C GLN A 18 9.21 5.02 7.07
N LEU A 19 8.17 4.25 6.78
CA LEU A 19 8.12 2.83 7.14
C LEU A 19 9.12 2.00 6.35
N GLN A 20 9.33 2.32 5.07
CA GLN A 20 10.37 1.68 4.28
C GLN A 20 11.76 1.89 4.91
N ALA A 21 12.03 3.07 5.47
CA ALA A 21 13.28 3.34 6.18
C ALA A 21 13.36 2.63 7.55
N GLU A 22 12.26 2.54 8.28
CA GLU A 22 12.17 1.88 9.60
C GLU A 22 12.30 0.35 9.48
N PHE A 23 11.67 -0.25 8.46
CA PHE A 23 11.63 -1.68 8.20
C PHE A 23 12.49 -2.07 7.00
N ALA A 24 13.78 -1.70 7.04
CA ALA A 24 14.76 -1.97 6.00
C ALA A 24 14.85 -3.41 5.46
N PRO A 25 14.60 -4.50 6.24
CA PRO A 25 14.61 -5.86 5.67
C PRO A 25 13.35 -6.22 4.86
N MET A 26 12.30 -5.39 4.89
CA MET A 26 11.07 -5.64 4.14
C MET A 26 11.10 -4.95 2.77
N THR A 27 10.40 -5.54 1.80
CA THR A 27 10.24 -4.93 0.47
C THR A 27 8.96 -4.10 0.45
N PHE A 28 9.10 -2.81 0.12
CA PHE A 28 7.99 -1.89 -0.04
C PHE A 28 7.81 -1.56 -1.51
N VAL A 29 6.60 -1.77 -2.04
CA VAL A 29 6.26 -1.45 -3.43
C VAL A 29 5.08 -0.49 -3.45
N TRP A 30 5.30 0.71 -4.00
CA TRP A 30 4.23 1.65 -4.29
C TRP A 30 3.63 1.34 -5.66
N VAL A 31 2.41 0.81 -5.67
CA VAL A 31 1.67 0.50 -6.90
C VAL A 31 0.67 1.61 -7.15
N ASP A 32 0.88 2.38 -8.21
CA ASP A 32 -0.16 3.25 -8.76
C ASP A 32 -0.96 2.47 -9.80
N VAL A 33 -2.28 2.40 -9.64
CA VAL A 33 -3.17 1.58 -10.48
C VAL A 33 -3.30 2.13 -11.91
N GLU A 34 -3.03 3.41 -12.13
CA GLU A 34 -3.08 4.02 -13.46
C GLU A 34 -1.80 3.67 -14.25
N ASP A 35 -0.65 3.62 -13.57
CA ASP A 35 0.65 3.32 -14.18
C ASP A 35 0.96 1.80 -14.26
N HIS A 36 0.37 0.99 -13.37
CA HIS A 36 0.66 -0.44 -13.23
C HIS A 36 -0.59 -1.30 -13.45
N ALA A 37 -1.44 -0.91 -14.40
CA ALA A 37 -2.71 -1.59 -14.69
C ALA A 37 -2.54 -3.11 -14.86
N ASP A 38 -1.53 -3.58 -15.60
CA ASP A 38 -1.27 -5.02 -15.81
C ASP A 38 -1.05 -5.82 -14.52
N TRP A 39 -0.58 -5.19 -13.43
CA TRP A 39 -0.34 -5.85 -12.14
C TRP A 39 -1.58 -5.85 -11.25
N VAL A 40 -2.50 -4.93 -11.53
CA VAL A 40 -3.72 -4.70 -10.76
C VAL A 40 -4.94 -5.32 -11.43
N ASP A 41 -4.89 -5.57 -12.75
CA ASP A 41 -5.92 -6.26 -13.52
C ASP A 41 -6.46 -7.57 -12.87
N PRO A 42 -5.63 -8.44 -12.27
CA PRO A 42 -6.15 -9.62 -11.57
C PRO A 42 -6.75 -9.33 -10.18
N ILE A 43 -6.68 -8.09 -9.69
CA ILE A 43 -7.03 -7.68 -8.33
C ILE A 43 -8.10 -6.58 -8.39
N GLU A 44 -9.32 -6.90 -7.97
CA GLU A 44 -10.37 -5.87 -7.83
C GLU A 44 -10.07 -4.96 -6.63
N VAL A 45 -9.57 -3.75 -6.92
CA VAL A 45 -9.33 -2.70 -5.90
C VAL A 45 -10.50 -1.73 -5.90
N GLU A 46 -11.40 -1.89 -4.94
CA GLU A 46 -12.60 -1.04 -4.84
C GLU A 46 -12.36 0.32 -4.19
N ASN A 47 -11.34 0.42 -3.32
CA ASN A 47 -11.11 1.59 -2.47
C ASN A 47 -9.62 1.92 -2.35
N PHE A 48 -9.30 3.20 -2.15
CA PHE A 48 -7.92 3.69 -2.02
C PHE A 48 -7.70 4.47 -0.72
N PRO A 49 -6.53 4.37 -0.09
CA PRO A 49 -5.41 3.45 -0.39
C PRO A 49 -5.71 2.00 0.04
N THR A 50 -5.29 1.02 -0.77
CA THR A 50 -5.35 -0.41 -0.38
C THR A 50 -3.94 -0.96 -0.19
N LEU A 51 -3.69 -1.62 0.94
CA LEU A 51 -2.43 -2.27 1.24
C LEU A 51 -2.54 -3.77 1.01
N LEU A 52 -1.46 -4.34 0.50
CA LEU A 52 -1.18 -5.76 0.49
C LEU A 52 0.08 -5.98 1.34
N MET A 53 0.00 -6.85 2.33
CA MET A 53 1.17 -7.39 3.02
C MET A 53 1.17 -8.89 2.84
N ALA A 54 2.33 -9.43 2.49
CA ALA A 54 2.49 -10.85 2.21
C ALA A 54 3.84 -11.35 2.74
N LEU A 55 3.87 -12.63 3.08
CA LEU A 55 5.09 -13.37 3.35
C LEU A 55 5.26 -14.43 2.26
N GLY A 56 6.19 -14.20 1.34
CA GLY A 56 6.28 -14.98 0.11
C GLY A 56 4.98 -14.86 -0.68
N GLU A 57 4.38 -15.99 -1.03
CA GLU A 57 3.10 -16.05 -1.76
C GLU A 57 1.86 -16.00 -0.85
N THR A 58 2.05 -15.90 0.47
CA THR A 58 0.93 -15.92 1.43
C THR A 58 0.51 -14.49 1.78
N PRO A 59 -0.69 -14.02 1.38
CA PRO A 59 -1.21 -12.73 1.80
C PRO A 59 -1.57 -12.79 3.30
N LEU A 60 -1.04 -11.83 4.07
CA LEU A 60 -1.33 -11.67 5.50
C LEU A 60 -2.38 -10.58 5.72
N PHE A 61 -2.43 -9.58 4.83
CA PHE A 61 -3.41 -8.51 4.87
C PHE A 61 -3.68 -8.02 3.46
N PHE A 62 -4.95 -7.78 3.17
CA PHE A 62 -5.39 -7.14 1.95
C PHE A 62 -6.61 -6.27 2.24
N GLY A 63 -6.47 -4.96 2.19
CA GLY A 63 -7.59 -4.07 2.49
C GLY A 63 -7.24 -2.59 2.54
N THR A 64 -8.27 -1.77 2.65
CA THR A 64 -8.16 -0.32 2.75
C THR A 64 -7.71 0.08 4.13
N LEU A 65 -6.68 0.93 4.20
CA LEU A 65 -6.19 1.47 5.46
C LEU A 65 -5.79 2.93 5.28
N THR A 66 -6.48 3.82 5.98
CA THR A 66 -6.15 5.25 6.00
C THR A 66 -4.77 5.49 6.65
N PRO A 67 -4.11 6.64 6.38
CA PRO A 67 -2.76 6.95 6.87
C PRO A 67 -2.73 7.25 8.39
N HIS A 68 -3.14 6.27 9.20
CA HIS A 68 -2.98 6.28 10.64
C HIS A 68 -1.73 5.49 11.01
N VAL A 69 -0.66 6.22 11.30
CA VAL A 69 0.68 5.73 11.65
C VAL A 69 0.63 4.60 12.69
N GLU A 70 -0.14 4.77 13.76
CA GLU A 70 -0.17 3.79 14.87
C GLU A 70 -0.84 2.47 14.49
N THR A 71 -1.83 2.49 13.60
CA THR A 71 -2.45 1.25 13.09
C THR A 71 -1.47 0.50 12.21
N LEU A 72 -0.72 1.24 11.39
CA LEU A 72 0.20 0.68 10.42
C LEU A 72 1.44 0.05 11.06
N ARG A 73 1.94 0.63 12.16
CA ARG A 73 3.05 0.05 12.95
C ARG A 73 2.72 -1.25 13.68
N ARG A 74 1.42 -1.57 13.83
CA ARG A 74 0.94 -2.74 14.58
C ARG A 74 0.58 -3.94 13.72
N LEU A 75 0.60 -3.75 12.40
CA LEU A 75 0.39 -4.80 11.42
C LEU A 75 1.69 -5.60 11.22
#